data_AF-A0A535DK75-F1
#
_entry.id   AF-A0A535DK75-F1
#
_cell.length_a   1.000
_cell.length_b   1.000
_cell.length_c   1.000
_cell.angle_alpha   90.00
_cell.angle_beta   90.00
_cell.angle_gamma   90.00
#
_symmetry.space_group_name_H-M   'P 1'
#
loop_
_entity.id
_entity.type
_entity.pdbx_description
1 polymer ?
#
loop_
_entity_poly.entity_id
_entity_poly.type
_entity_poly.pdbx_seq_one_letter_code
_entity_poly.pdbx_strand_id
1 'polypeptide(L)'
;MRDPELSIAGWLLIGQAKTLRERAFARLVQGLQHDSIEFSHAPQQVFQIHPVDASLEGLMYACSANTWARDVLSVVPITRPARSAVSDPELVPMLQDLADILAWEASEAFSADYYPGIPDVTIPDEHVETVMHALQREMDREGKSRQRQPVQFVSLPVERQRALAERRRWWFAKFSITPERWETGKWCLWQVSDEPMPEMGRTPAYA
;
A
#
# COMPACT_ATOMS: atom_id res chain seq x y z
N MET A 1 -5.06 -1.80 17.12
CA MET A 1 -6.48 -1.72 16.68
C MET A 1 -6.59 -2.57 15.42
N ARG A 2 -7.63 -3.41 15.27
CA ARG A 2 -7.81 -4.23 14.06
C ARG A 2 -8.15 -3.31 12.89
N ASP A 3 -7.46 -3.44 11.75
CA ASP A 3 -7.84 -2.79 10.50
C ASP A 3 -9.27 -3.24 10.14
N PRO A 4 -10.27 -2.33 10.16
CA PRO A 4 -11.67 -2.70 9.97
C PRO A 4 -11.97 -3.21 8.56
N GLU A 5 -11.09 -2.92 7.59
CA GLU A 5 -11.22 -3.38 6.20
C GLU A 5 -10.65 -4.79 6.00
N LEU A 6 -9.95 -5.33 7.01
CA LEU A 6 -9.28 -6.62 6.93
C LEU A 6 -10.17 -7.77 7.41
N SER A 7 -10.33 -8.77 6.55
CA SER A 7 -11.00 -10.03 6.89
C SER A 7 -10.26 -10.75 8.03
N ILE A 8 -10.92 -11.71 8.70
CA ILE A 8 -10.26 -12.51 9.74
C ILE A 8 -9.11 -13.32 9.13
N ALA A 9 -9.32 -13.90 7.95
CA ALA A 9 -8.28 -14.64 7.22
C ALA A 9 -7.09 -13.74 6.88
N GLY A 10 -7.35 -12.57 6.30
CA GLY A 10 -6.32 -11.60 5.97
C GLY A 10 -5.54 -11.13 7.19
N TRP A 11 -6.21 -10.94 8.33
CA TRP A 11 -5.55 -10.57 9.60
C TRP A 11 -4.58 -11.65 10.09
N LEU A 12 -4.98 -12.92 10.03
CA LEU A 12 -4.12 -14.04 10.41
C LEU A 12 -2.90 -14.17 9.46
N LEU A 13 -3.10 -13.93 8.17
CA LEU A 13 -2.03 -13.99 7.18
C LEU A 13 -1.06 -12.80 7.30
N ILE A 14 -1.56 -11.58 7.59
CA ILE A 14 -0.68 -10.42 7.86
C ILE A 14 0.31 -10.70 8.98
N GLY A 15 -0.10 -11.44 10.02
CA GLY A 15 0.79 -11.80 11.13
C GLY A 15 1.96 -12.70 10.73
N GLN A 16 1.88 -13.36 9.57
CA GLN A 16 2.94 -14.21 9.01
C GLN A 16 3.74 -13.53 7.91
N ALA A 17 3.24 -12.41 7.37
CA ALA A 17 3.82 -11.72 6.24
C ALA A 17 5.11 -10.97 6.62
N LYS A 18 6.17 -11.22 5.87
CA LYS A 18 7.51 -10.65 6.00
C LYS A 18 7.81 -9.65 4.88
N THR A 19 7.23 -9.85 3.70
CA THR A 19 7.50 -9.03 2.50
C THR A 19 6.32 -8.13 2.13
N LEU A 20 6.58 -7.07 1.36
CA LEU A 20 5.52 -6.19 0.85
C LEU A 20 4.49 -6.97 0.02
N ARG A 21 4.94 -7.89 -0.85
CA ARG A 21 4.04 -8.74 -1.63
C ARG A 21 3.18 -9.64 -0.76
N GLU A 22 3.75 -10.27 0.25
CA GLU A 22 3.00 -11.12 1.20
C GLU A 22 1.93 -10.35 1.95
N ARG A 23 2.25 -9.14 2.41
CA ARG A 23 1.28 -8.28 3.08
C ARG A 23 0.16 -7.85 2.14
N ALA A 24 0.51 -7.46 0.92
CA ALA A 24 -0.47 -7.06 -0.08
C ALA A 24 -1.37 -8.24 -0.50
N PHE A 25 -0.83 -9.45 -0.62
CA PHE A 25 -1.61 -10.68 -0.83
C PHE A 25 -2.55 -10.94 0.34
N ALA A 26 -2.06 -10.89 1.59
CA ALA A 26 -2.88 -11.13 2.77
C ALA A 26 -4.08 -10.17 2.85
N ARG A 27 -3.89 -8.90 2.45
CA ARG A 27 -4.96 -7.89 2.37
C ARG A 27 -6.00 -8.16 1.29
N LEU A 28 -5.68 -8.95 0.28
CA LEU A 28 -6.63 -9.39 -0.74
C LEU A 28 -7.45 -10.59 -0.31
N VAL A 29 -7.00 -11.38 0.67
CA VAL A 29 -7.72 -12.58 1.11
C VAL A 29 -8.97 -12.20 1.90
N GLN A 30 -10.13 -12.57 1.37
CA GLN A 30 -11.44 -12.38 2.02
C GLN A 30 -11.81 -13.59 2.88
N GLY A 31 -11.60 -14.79 2.33
CA GLY A 31 -11.95 -16.05 2.95
C GLY A 31 -10.87 -17.08 2.68
N LEU A 32 -10.59 -17.91 3.69
CA LEU A 32 -9.69 -19.05 3.60
C LEU A 32 -10.37 -20.24 4.29
N GLN A 33 -10.59 -21.30 3.54
CA GLN A 33 -11.05 -22.60 4.03
C GLN A 33 -9.97 -23.66 3.74
N HIS A 34 -10.25 -24.93 4.05
CA HIS A 34 -9.26 -25.99 4.00
C HIS A 34 -8.54 -26.12 2.64
N ASP A 35 -9.28 -26.00 1.55
CA ASP A 35 -8.81 -26.17 0.16
C ASP A 35 -9.24 -25.03 -0.76
N SER A 36 -9.78 -23.94 -0.21
CA SER A 36 -10.29 -22.85 -1.02
C SER A 36 -9.99 -21.47 -0.47
N ILE A 37 -9.81 -20.53 -1.39
CA ILE A 37 -9.53 -19.13 -1.12
C ILE A 37 -10.51 -18.23 -1.89
N GLU A 38 -10.88 -17.14 -1.27
CA GLU A 38 -11.70 -16.08 -1.86
C GLU A 38 -10.95 -14.75 -1.76
N PHE A 39 -10.97 -13.96 -2.83
CA PHE A 39 -10.35 -12.64 -2.86
C PHE A 39 -11.37 -11.52 -2.78
N SER A 40 -11.02 -10.46 -2.05
CA SER A 40 -11.94 -9.39 -1.69
C SER A 40 -12.33 -8.48 -2.87
N HIS A 41 -11.56 -8.51 -3.96
CA HIS A 41 -11.87 -7.86 -5.24
C HIS A 41 -12.61 -8.78 -6.23
N ALA A 42 -12.78 -10.06 -5.90
CA ALA A 42 -13.50 -11.05 -6.70
C ALA A 42 -14.46 -11.89 -5.81
N PRO A 43 -15.41 -11.26 -5.09
CA PRO A 43 -16.21 -11.89 -4.03
C PRO A 43 -17.21 -12.96 -4.50
N GLN A 44 -17.27 -13.25 -5.80
CA GLN A 44 -18.11 -14.30 -6.38
C GLN A 44 -17.28 -15.47 -6.92
N GLN A 45 -15.95 -15.43 -6.74
CA GLN A 45 -15.03 -16.43 -7.25
C GLN A 45 -14.32 -17.11 -6.07
N VAL A 46 -14.55 -18.41 -5.95
CA VAL A 46 -13.87 -19.27 -4.99
C VAL A 46 -12.88 -20.14 -5.76
N PHE A 47 -11.61 -20.07 -5.39
CA PHE A 47 -10.54 -20.81 -6.05
C PHE A 47 -10.16 -22.01 -5.20
N GLN A 48 -10.14 -23.19 -5.82
CA GLN A 48 -9.61 -24.41 -5.20
C GLN A 48 -8.08 -24.36 -5.25
N ILE A 49 -7.45 -24.27 -4.09
CA ILE A 49 -6.01 -24.08 -3.90
C ILE A 49 -5.50 -25.12 -2.90
N HIS A 50 -4.53 -25.91 -3.34
CA HIS A 50 -3.89 -26.92 -2.51
C HIS A 50 -2.43 -26.53 -2.25
N PRO A 51 -2.16 -25.80 -1.15
CA PRO A 51 -0.80 -25.43 -0.82
C PRO A 51 0.02 -26.65 -0.41
N VAL A 52 1.32 -26.62 -0.75
CA VAL A 52 2.26 -27.72 -0.43
C VAL A 52 2.50 -27.81 1.08
N ASP A 53 2.44 -26.67 1.77
CA ASP A 53 2.56 -26.54 3.22
C ASP A 53 1.63 -25.43 3.74
N ALA A 54 1.44 -25.37 5.06
CA ALA A 54 0.50 -24.45 5.70
C ALA A 54 1.05 -23.01 5.89
N SER A 55 2.11 -22.62 5.18
CA SER A 55 2.66 -21.26 5.24
C SER A 55 1.98 -20.31 4.25
N LEU A 56 2.13 -19.00 4.52
CA LEU A 56 1.73 -17.95 3.57
C LEU A 56 2.46 -18.06 2.23
N GLU A 57 3.76 -18.39 2.25
CA GLU A 57 4.56 -18.61 1.04
C GLU A 57 4.01 -19.79 0.22
N GLY A 58 3.69 -20.91 0.87
CA GLY A 58 3.08 -22.08 0.25
C GLY A 58 1.70 -21.78 -0.36
N LEU A 59 0.89 -20.98 0.32
CA LEU A 59 -0.41 -20.51 -0.19
C LEU A 59 -0.27 -19.60 -1.42
N MET A 60 0.65 -18.63 -1.36
CA MET A 60 0.94 -17.74 -2.50
C MET A 60 1.49 -18.50 -3.69
N TYR A 61 2.40 -19.46 -3.45
CA TYR A 61 2.92 -20.34 -4.49
C TYR A 61 1.78 -21.08 -5.19
N ALA A 62 0.90 -21.72 -4.43
CA ALA A 62 -0.24 -22.45 -4.99
C ALA A 62 -1.22 -21.53 -5.76
N CYS A 63 -1.44 -20.29 -5.28
CA CYS A 63 -2.20 -19.28 -6.03
C CYS A 63 -1.53 -18.87 -7.34
N SER A 64 -0.20 -18.75 -7.37
CA SER A 64 0.54 -18.41 -8.60
C SER A 64 0.60 -19.57 -9.60
N ALA A 65 0.56 -20.82 -9.12
CA ALA A 65 0.50 -22.02 -9.95
C ALA A 65 -0.91 -22.27 -10.52
N ASN A 66 -1.97 -21.82 -9.83
CA ASN A 66 -3.34 -21.88 -10.33
C ASN A 66 -3.59 -20.75 -11.34
N THR A 67 -3.81 -21.09 -12.62
CA THR A 67 -4.00 -20.10 -13.71
C THR A 67 -5.07 -19.07 -13.40
N TRP A 68 -6.24 -19.47 -12.91
CA TRP A 68 -7.35 -18.53 -12.67
C TRP A 68 -7.09 -17.61 -11.50
N ALA A 69 -6.55 -18.13 -10.39
CA ALA A 69 -6.19 -17.31 -9.25
C ALA A 69 -5.05 -16.34 -9.61
N ARG A 70 -4.03 -16.81 -10.33
CA ARG A 70 -2.93 -15.98 -10.82
C ARG A 70 -3.43 -14.84 -11.68
N ASP A 71 -4.31 -15.12 -12.63
CA ASP A 71 -4.82 -14.12 -13.56
C ASP A 71 -5.66 -13.07 -12.81
N VAL A 72 -6.52 -13.50 -11.89
CA VAL A 72 -7.34 -12.61 -11.04
C VAL A 72 -6.49 -11.70 -10.14
N LEU A 73 -5.36 -12.21 -9.64
CA LEU A 73 -4.39 -11.44 -8.84
C LEU A 73 -3.47 -10.54 -9.70
N SER A 74 -3.49 -10.68 -11.02
CA SER A 74 -2.70 -9.87 -11.95
C SER A 74 -3.41 -8.60 -12.43
N VAL A 75 -4.73 -8.50 -12.22
CA VAL A 75 -5.59 -7.41 -12.72
C VAL A 75 -6.54 -6.87 -11.66
N VAL A 76 -6.03 -6.66 -10.44
CA VAL A 76 -6.80 -6.13 -9.31
C VAL A 76 -7.18 -4.66 -9.57
N PRO A 77 -8.46 -4.26 -9.46
CA PRO A 77 -8.85 -2.86 -9.61
C PRO A 77 -8.23 -1.95 -8.53
N ILE A 78 -7.68 -0.80 -8.93
CA ILE A 78 -7.16 0.28 -8.03
C ILE A 78 -8.30 1.21 -7.59
N THR A 79 -9.52 0.99 -8.06
CA THR A 79 -10.71 1.71 -7.61
C THR A 79 -11.76 0.71 -7.17
N ARG A 80 -12.50 1.06 -6.12
CA ARG A 80 -13.65 0.28 -5.67
C ARG A 80 -14.76 1.18 -5.14
N PRO A 81 -16.02 0.73 -5.20
CA PRO A 81 -17.07 1.36 -4.41
C PRO A 81 -16.75 1.24 -2.91
N ALA A 82 -17.08 2.27 -2.13
CA ALA A 82 -16.91 2.27 -0.69
C ALA A 82 -17.66 1.08 -0.05
N ARG A 83 -16.99 0.32 0.81
CA ARG A 83 -17.60 -0.85 1.49
C ARG A 83 -18.52 -0.45 2.65
N SER A 84 -18.34 0.74 3.19
CA SER A 84 -19.12 1.27 4.30
C SER A 84 -19.13 2.80 4.27
N ALA A 85 -20.01 3.44 5.05
CA ALA A 85 -20.07 4.89 5.18
C ALA A 85 -18.79 5.52 5.78
N VAL A 86 -17.90 4.70 6.37
CA VAL A 86 -16.61 5.11 6.94
C VAL A 86 -15.42 4.62 6.11
N SER A 87 -15.66 3.89 5.02
CA SER A 87 -14.60 3.48 4.08
C SER A 87 -14.18 4.69 3.26
N ASP A 88 -12.87 4.94 3.20
CA ASP A 88 -12.32 5.80 2.18
C ASP A 88 -12.41 5.07 0.82
N PRO A 89 -13.16 5.57 -0.17
CA PRO A 89 -13.23 4.97 -1.49
C PRO A 89 -11.92 5.09 -2.28
N GLU A 90 -11.04 6.03 -1.91
CA GLU A 90 -9.73 6.23 -2.55
C GLU A 90 -8.67 5.26 -1.98
N LEU A 91 -8.88 4.73 -0.76
CA LEU A 91 -7.96 3.79 -0.13
C LEU A 91 -8.39 2.34 -0.34
N VAL A 92 -7.69 1.66 -1.24
CA VAL A 92 -7.95 0.25 -1.53
C VAL A 92 -7.13 -0.63 -0.57
N PRO A 93 -7.71 -1.68 0.06
CA PRO A 93 -7.08 -2.38 1.17
C PRO A 93 -5.70 -2.93 0.87
N MET A 94 -5.44 -3.40 -0.36
CA MET A 94 -4.12 -3.94 -0.73
C MET A 94 -3.01 -2.87 -0.80
N LEU A 95 -3.37 -1.60 -0.88
CA LEU A 95 -2.44 -0.46 -0.88
C LEU A 95 -2.41 0.27 0.48
N GLN A 96 -3.09 -0.24 1.50
CA GLN A 96 -3.06 0.35 2.84
C GLN A 96 -1.63 0.45 3.40
N ASP A 97 -0.81 -0.60 3.23
CA ASP A 97 0.58 -0.55 3.70
C ASP A 97 1.40 0.51 2.94
N LEU A 98 1.13 0.72 1.65
CA LEU A 98 1.74 1.83 0.90
C LEU A 98 1.31 3.17 1.49
N ALA A 99 0.03 3.36 1.78
CA ALA A 99 -0.46 4.60 2.41
C ALA A 99 0.18 4.85 3.77
N ASP A 100 0.29 3.81 4.61
CA ASP A 100 0.93 3.89 5.93
C ASP A 100 2.41 4.28 5.80
N ILE A 101 3.13 3.67 4.85
CA ILE A 101 4.53 4.02 4.55
C ILE A 101 4.65 5.47 4.09
N LEU A 102 3.80 5.92 3.17
CA LEU A 102 3.84 7.28 2.64
C LEU A 102 3.53 8.32 3.72
N ALA A 103 2.62 8.00 4.65
CA ALA A 103 2.32 8.85 5.80
C ALA A 103 3.49 8.91 6.79
N TRP A 104 4.18 7.78 7.01
CA TRP A 104 5.40 7.73 7.81
C TRP A 104 6.53 8.55 7.17
N GLU A 105 6.81 8.37 5.88
CA GLU A 105 7.82 9.16 5.14
C GLU A 105 7.52 10.68 5.18
N ALA A 106 6.25 11.06 5.04
CA ALA A 106 5.83 12.44 5.20
C ALA A 106 6.12 12.98 6.61
N SER A 107 5.95 12.17 7.64
CA SER A 107 6.26 12.55 9.03
C SER A 107 7.77 12.66 9.27
N GLU A 108 8.56 11.72 8.75
CA GLU A 108 10.03 11.72 8.84
C GLU A 108 10.63 12.95 8.14
N ALA A 109 10.04 13.39 7.02
CA ALA A 109 10.49 14.59 6.32
C ALA A 109 10.47 15.84 7.22
N PHE A 110 9.57 15.93 8.21
CA PHE A 110 9.54 17.03 9.18
C PHE A 110 10.37 16.80 10.43
N SER A 111 10.54 15.54 10.86
CA SER A 111 10.97 15.22 12.23
C SER A 111 12.34 14.54 12.34
N ALA A 112 12.77 13.80 11.30
CA ALA A 112 14.05 13.10 11.34
C ALA A 112 15.21 14.10 11.33
N ASP A 113 16.29 13.84 12.07
CA ASP A 113 17.51 14.66 12.03
C ASP A 113 18.19 14.58 10.65
N TYR A 114 18.14 13.40 10.04
CA TYR A 114 18.72 13.13 8.72
C TYR A 114 17.70 12.42 7.82
N TYR A 115 17.38 13.04 6.68
CA TYR A 115 16.36 12.56 5.74
C TYR A 115 16.89 12.63 4.30
N PRO A 116 17.70 11.64 3.86
CA PRO A 116 18.27 11.63 2.54
C PRO A 116 17.28 11.16 1.48
N GLY A 117 17.51 11.62 0.24
CA GLY A 117 16.86 11.09 -0.94
C GLY A 117 17.26 9.66 -1.27
N ILE A 118 16.75 9.15 -2.39
CA ILE A 118 17.07 7.81 -2.88
C ILE A 118 18.10 7.95 -4.02
N PRO A 119 19.34 7.45 -3.89
CA PRO A 119 20.42 7.70 -4.84
C PRO A 119 20.09 7.46 -6.32
N ASP A 120 19.24 6.46 -6.61
CA ASP A 120 18.89 6.04 -7.97
C ASP A 120 17.56 6.62 -8.48
N VAL A 121 16.93 7.53 -7.73
CA VAL A 121 15.66 8.15 -8.12
C VAL A 121 15.88 9.63 -8.34
N THR A 122 15.82 10.06 -9.60
CA THR A 122 15.92 11.48 -9.97
C THR A 122 14.56 12.00 -10.39
N ILE A 123 14.16 13.14 -9.80
CA ILE A 123 12.91 13.82 -10.12
C ILE A 123 13.22 15.26 -10.55
N PRO A 124 12.69 15.72 -11.72
CA PRO A 124 12.81 17.12 -12.14
C PRO A 124 12.21 18.08 -11.11
N ASP A 125 12.80 19.26 -10.96
CA ASP A 125 12.41 20.23 -9.93
C ASP A 125 10.93 20.65 -10.03
N GLU A 126 10.43 20.84 -11.25
CA GLU A 126 9.01 21.10 -11.54
C GLU A 126 8.08 20.00 -11.01
N HIS A 127 8.56 18.75 -11.02
CA HIS A 127 7.80 17.62 -10.54
C HIS A 127 7.88 17.51 -9.01
N VAL A 128 8.98 17.93 -8.39
CA VAL A 128 9.07 18.06 -6.93
C VAL A 128 8.01 19.04 -6.42
N GLU A 129 7.91 20.22 -7.04
CA GLU A 129 6.89 21.22 -6.72
C GLU A 129 5.47 20.65 -6.87
N THR A 130 5.21 19.95 -7.97
CA THR A 130 3.92 19.27 -8.22
C THR A 130 3.58 18.26 -7.11
N VAL A 131 4.55 17.46 -6.67
CA VAL A 131 4.35 16.48 -5.58
C VAL A 131 4.07 17.19 -4.26
N MET A 132 4.80 18.26 -3.92
CA MET A 132 4.57 19.01 -2.67
C MET A 132 3.16 19.62 -2.64
N HIS A 133 2.70 20.19 -3.74
CA HIS A 133 1.32 20.70 -3.85
C HIS A 133 0.27 19.58 -3.78
N ALA A 134 0.53 18.42 -4.37
CA ALA A 134 -0.36 17.26 -4.25
C ALA A 134 -0.49 16.80 -2.80
N LEU A 135 0.65 16.64 -2.09
CA LEU A 135 0.70 16.30 -0.67
C LEU A 135 -0.03 17.32 0.19
N GLN A 136 0.15 18.62 -0.09
CA GLN A 136 -0.58 19.67 0.63
C GLN A 136 -2.09 19.53 0.45
N ARG A 137 -2.57 19.25 -0.78
CA ARG A 137 -4.01 19.05 -1.03
C ARG A 137 -4.57 17.80 -0.34
N GLU A 138 -3.82 16.70 -0.32
CA GLU A 138 -4.17 15.48 0.42
C GLU A 138 -4.30 15.80 1.92
N MET A 139 -3.30 16.47 2.48
CA MET A 139 -3.28 16.88 3.88
C MET A 139 -4.39 17.87 4.24
N ASP A 140 -4.68 18.87 3.41
CA ASP A 140 -5.73 19.85 3.65
C ASP A 140 -7.13 19.22 3.57
N ARG A 141 -7.28 18.14 2.80
CA ARG A 141 -8.54 17.38 2.68
C ARG A 141 -8.82 16.60 3.96
N GLU A 142 -7.82 15.88 4.47
CA GLU A 142 -7.95 15.03 5.67
C GLU A 142 -7.84 15.83 6.97
N GLY A 143 -7.02 16.88 6.98
CA GLY A 143 -6.63 17.65 8.15
C GLY A 143 -7.72 18.56 8.72
N LYS A 144 -8.75 18.92 7.93
CA LYS A 144 -9.85 19.81 8.34
C LYS A 144 -10.63 19.34 9.59
N SER A 145 -10.54 18.06 9.97
CA SER A 145 -11.21 17.52 11.15
C SER A 145 -10.27 17.11 12.30
N ARG A 146 -8.94 17.01 12.07
CA ARG A 146 -8.01 16.32 12.97
C ARG A 146 -6.68 17.04 13.25
N GLN A 147 -6.33 18.10 12.51
CA GLN A 147 -5.06 18.79 12.75
C GLN A 147 -5.12 19.72 13.97
N ARG A 148 -4.12 19.57 14.85
CA ARG A 148 -3.81 20.55 15.91
C ARG A 148 -2.87 21.67 15.45
N GLN A 149 -2.08 21.43 14.39
CA GLN A 149 -1.19 22.42 13.76
C GLN A 149 -1.14 22.23 12.24
N PRO A 150 -1.18 23.31 11.44
CA PRO A 150 -1.07 23.22 10.00
C PRO A 150 0.37 22.92 9.59
N VAL A 151 0.60 21.78 8.94
CA VAL A 151 1.87 21.48 8.26
C VAL A 151 1.85 22.06 6.85
N GLN A 152 3.02 22.52 6.38
CA GLN A 152 3.20 23.07 5.04
C GLN A 152 4.35 22.34 4.35
N PHE A 153 4.05 21.49 3.36
CA PHE A 153 5.08 20.72 2.66
C PHE A 153 6.05 21.61 1.88
N VAL A 154 5.53 22.71 1.32
CA VAL A 154 6.32 23.70 0.56
C VAL A 154 7.29 24.50 1.45
N SER A 155 7.15 24.46 2.78
CA SER A 155 8.08 25.12 3.70
C SER A 155 9.24 24.23 4.16
N LEU A 156 9.25 22.94 3.78
CA LEU A 156 10.40 22.09 4.03
C LEU A 156 11.64 22.62 3.27
N PRO A 157 12.87 22.40 3.77
CA PRO A 157 14.08 22.62 2.98
C PRO A 157 14.00 21.91 1.62
N VAL A 158 14.52 22.53 0.56
CA VAL A 158 14.40 22.03 -0.82
C VAL A 158 14.95 20.62 -0.97
N GLU A 159 16.04 20.31 -0.27
CA GLU A 159 16.66 18.98 -0.23
C GLU A 159 15.70 17.94 0.36
N ARG A 160 14.92 18.30 1.39
CA ARG A 160 13.91 17.41 1.98
C ARG A 160 12.67 17.27 1.11
N GLN A 161 12.24 18.34 0.44
CA GLN A 161 11.16 18.25 -0.55
C GLN A 161 11.52 17.25 -1.65
N ARG A 162 12.74 17.36 -2.19
CA ARG A 162 13.26 16.44 -3.19
C ARG A 162 13.33 15.01 -2.64
N ALA A 163 13.94 14.82 -1.47
CA ALA A 163 14.04 13.49 -0.84
C ALA A 163 12.66 12.84 -0.63
N LEU A 164 11.66 13.61 -0.19
CA LEU A 164 10.30 13.11 0.00
C LEU A 164 9.66 12.71 -1.33
N ALA A 165 9.82 13.52 -2.38
CA ALA A 165 9.33 13.20 -3.70
C ALA A 165 9.98 11.91 -4.25
N GLU A 166 11.30 11.77 -4.10
CA GLU A 166 12.06 10.59 -4.52
C GLU A 166 11.60 9.33 -3.80
N ARG A 167 11.48 9.39 -2.46
CA ARG A 167 10.98 8.27 -1.64
C ARG A 167 9.56 7.89 -2.00
N ARG A 168 8.67 8.86 -2.22
CA ARG A 168 7.30 8.60 -2.66
C ARG A 168 7.28 7.86 -4.00
N ARG A 169 8.07 8.33 -4.98
CA ARG A 169 8.21 7.66 -6.28
C ARG A 169 8.78 6.25 -6.15
N TRP A 170 9.77 6.07 -5.28
CA TRP A 170 10.39 4.79 -5.01
C TRP A 170 9.40 3.78 -4.42
N TRP A 171 8.62 4.18 -3.41
CA TRP A 171 7.61 3.31 -2.80
C TRP A 171 6.47 2.94 -3.76
N PHE A 172 6.00 3.88 -4.58
CA PHE A 172 5.05 3.55 -5.65
C PHE A 172 5.61 2.48 -6.59
N ALA A 173 6.90 2.57 -6.97
CA ALA A 173 7.54 1.55 -7.79
C ALA A 173 7.63 0.19 -7.09
N LYS A 174 7.93 0.13 -5.78
CA LYS A 174 7.95 -1.13 -5.00
C LYS A 174 6.59 -1.81 -4.94
N PHE A 175 5.52 -1.03 -4.96
CA PHE A 175 4.15 -1.54 -5.05
C PHE A 175 3.67 -1.74 -6.48
N SER A 176 4.54 -1.65 -7.50
CA SER A 176 4.16 -1.76 -8.93
C SER A 176 3.06 -0.79 -9.37
N ILE A 177 3.01 0.38 -8.73
CA ILE A 177 2.11 1.47 -9.10
C ILE A 177 2.87 2.41 -10.05
N THR A 178 2.65 2.20 -11.34
CA THR A 178 3.23 3.02 -12.41
C THR A 178 2.16 3.94 -13.03
N PRO A 179 2.55 4.97 -13.81
CA PRO A 179 1.58 5.79 -14.54
C PRO A 179 0.63 4.94 -15.41
N GLU A 180 1.14 3.92 -16.09
CA GLU A 180 0.32 3.03 -16.93
C GLU A 180 -0.69 2.22 -16.11
N ARG A 181 -0.29 1.79 -14.89
CA ARG A 181 -1.17 1.07 -13.96
C ARG A 181 -2.26 1.98 -13.40
N TRP A 182 -1.92 3.24 -13.12
CA TRP A 182 -2.88 4.27 -12.77
C TRP A 182 -3.88 4.55 -13.88
N GLU A 183 -3.42 4.74 -15.12
CA GLU A 183 -4.27 5.00 -16.28
C GLU A 183 -5.24 3.85 -16.57
N THR A 184 -4.77 2.62 -16.45
CA THR A 184 -5.61 1.43 -16.67
C THR A 184 -6.51 1.09 -15.47
N GLY A 185 -6.25 1.68 -14.30
CA GLY A 185 -6.94 1.38 -13.05
C GLY A 185 -6.72 -0.05 -12.55
N LYS A 186 -5.65 -0.73 -13.00
CA LYS A 186 -5.38 -2.14 -12.72
C LYS A 186 -3.99 -2.30 -12.10
N TRP A 187 -3.94 -3.09 -11.04
CA TRP A 187 -2.74 -3.42 -10.27
C TRP A 187 -2.44 -4.92 -10.32
N CYS A 188 -1.15 -5.26 -10.25
CA CYS A 188 -0.68 -6.64 -10.33
C CYS A 188 0.07 -7.01 -9.07
N LEU A 189 -0.49 -7.92 -8.27
CA LEU A 189 0.14 -8.39 -7.04
C LEU A 189 1.55 -8.95 -7.31
N TRP A 190 1.71 -9.71 -8.39
CA TRP A 190 2.95 -10.43 -8.69
C TRP A 190 4.12 -9.51 -9.06
N GLN A 191 3.85 -8.22 -9.30
CA GLN A 191 4.87 -7.22 -9.58
C GLN A 191 5.28 -6.41 -8.33
N VAL A 192 4.59 -6.61 -7.20
CA VAL A 192 4.99 -6.02 -5.92
C VAL A 192 6.32 -6.62 -5.48
N SER A 193 7.18 -5.80 -4.91
CA SER A 193 8.49 -6.20 -4.41
C SER A 193 8.40 -7.22 -3.27
N ASP A 194 9.37 -8.14 -3.22
CA ASP A 194 9.57 -9.06 -2.08
C ASP A 194 10.45 -8.45 -0.98
N GLU A 195 10.74 -7.15 -1.05
CA GLU A 195 11.46 -6.47 0.03
C GLU A 195 10.67 -6.49 1.33
N PRO A 196 11.37 -6.48 2.48
CA PRO A 196 10.72 -6.42 3.77
C PRO A 196 9.98 -5.10 3.96
N MET A 197 8.93 -5.11 4.79
CA MET A 197 8.30 -3.89 5.27
C MET A 197 9.36 -3.03 5.97
N PRO A 198 9.44 -1.72 5.72
CA PRO A 198 10.36 -0.86 6.45
C PRO A 198 10.00 -0.88 7.94
N GLU A 199 11.01 -0.79 8.79
CA GLU A 199 10.82 -0.58 10.22
C GLU A 199 10.29 0.84 10.44
N MET A 200 8.97 1.00 10.34
CA MET A 200 8.30 2.21 10.77
C MET A 200 8.37 2.19 12.30
N GLY A 201 9.23 3.04 12.87
CA GLY A 201 9.19 3.34 14.31
C GLY A 201 7.74 3.64 14.70
N ARG A 202 7.33 3.40 15.96
CA ARG A 202 5.93 3.59 16.38
C ARG A 202 5.46 4.99 15.99
N THR A 203 4.83 5.12 14.84
CA THR A 203 4.02 6.27 14.49
C THR A 203 3.00 6.30 15.61
N PRO A 204 2.86 7.40 16.37
CA PRO A 204 1.78 7.49 17.32
C PRO A 204 0.51 7.34 16.50
N ALA A 205 -0.05 6.13 16.52
CA ALA A 205 -1.34 5.85 15.96
C ALA A 205 -2.28 6.78 16.70
N TYR A 206 -2.67 7.86 16.03
CA TYR A 206 -3.78 8.73 16.40
C TYR A 206 -3.98 8.90 17.92
N ALA A 207 -3.28 9.86 18.53
CA ALA A 207 -3.60 10.36 19.87
C ALA A 207 -4.64 11.48 19.80
#